data_AF-A0A7J4NMA8-F1
#
_entry.id   AF-A0A7J4NMA8-F1
#
_cell.length_a   1.000
_cell.length_b   1.000
_cell.length_c   1.000
_cell.angle_alpha   90.00
_cell.angle_beta   90.00
_cell.angle_gamma   90.00
#
_symmetry.space_group_name_H-M   'P 1'
#
loop_
_entity.id
_entity.type
_entity.pdbx_description
1 polymer ?
#
loop_
_entity_poly.entity_id
_entity_poly.type
_entity_poly.pdbx_seq_one_letter_code
_entity_poly.pdbx_strand_id
1 'polypeptide(L)'
;MAFSVSAAYGLLFLVAGGLLYVVWRVMKRNQESYIQDNAPAIAGSDELGGQAKDKSQFDEPNEDALDEMADVLASAAEAQGIEYEED
;
A
#
# COMPACT_ATOMS: atom_id res chain seq x y z
N MET A 1 -38.11 -26.53 -44.67
CA MET A 1 -37.43 -26.59 -43.35
C MET A 1 -36.04 -25.97 -43.34
N ALA A 2 -35.18 -26.17 -44.36
CA ALA A 2 -33.83 -25.58 -44.35
C ALA A 2 -33.81 -24.04 -44.29
N PHE A 3 -34.68 -23.36 -45.05
CA PHE A 3 -34.76 -21.89 -45.07
C PHE A 3 -35.14 -21.29 -43.71
N SER A 4 -36.10 -21.89 -42.99
CA SER A 4 -36.53 -21.39 -41.67
C SER A 4 -35.45 -21.57 -40.61
N VAL A 5 -34.69 -22.65 -40.69
CA VAL A 5 -33.57 -22.92 -39.79
C VAL A 5 -32.42 -21.93 -40.05
N SER A 6 -32.06 -21.69 -41.32
CA SER A 6 -31.04 -20.70 -41.67
C SER A 6 -31.45 -19.28 -41.28
N ALA A 7 -32.72 -18.91 -41.45
CA ALA A 7 -33.25 -17.62 -40.99
C ALA A 7 -33.18 -17.48 -39.46
N ALA A 8 -33.49 -18.54 -38.72
CA ALA A 8 -33.39 -18.54 -37.26
C ALA A 8 -31.95 -18.34 -36.78
N TYR A 9 -30.98 -19.02 -37.37
CA TYR A 9 -29.55 -18.82 -37.04
C TYR A 9 -29.06 -17.42 -37.39
N GLY A 10 -29.51 -16.85 -38.52
CA GLY A 10 -29.18 -15.46 -38.89
C GLY A 10 -29.69 -14.44 -37.88
N LEU A 11 -30.93 -14.61 -37.42
CA LEU A 11 -31.51 -13.79 -36.36
C LEU A 11 -30.76 -13.92 -35.04
N LEU A 12 -30.39 -15.15 -34.67
CA LEU A 12 -29.63 -15.42 -33.45
C LEU A 12 -28.25 -14.78 -33.49
N PHE A 13 -27.58 -14.80 -34.65
CA PHE A 13 -26.30 -14.11 -34.85
C PHE A 13 -26.42 -12.59 -34.71
N LEU A 14 -27.49 -11.99 -35.24
CA LEU A 14 -27.74 -10.55 -35.12
C LEU A 14 -27.98 -10.15 -33.65
N VAL A 15 -28.76 -10.94 -32.91
CA VAL A 15 -29.01 -10.70 -31.48
C VAL A 15 -27.72 -10.87 -30.67
N ALA A 16 -26.96 -11.93 -30.91
CA ALA A 16 -25.69 -12.16 -30.24
C ALA A 16 -24.67 -11.04 -30.53
N GLY A 17 -24.55 -10.60 -31.78
CA GLY A 17 -23.70 -9.49 -32.17
C GLY A 17 -24.12 -8.16 -31.52
N GLY A 18 -25.43 -7.89 -31.44
CA GLY A 18 -25.97 -6.72 -30.75
C GLY A 18 -25.65 -6.73 -29.25
N LEU A 19 -25.80 -7.87 -28.59
CA LEU A 19 -25.44 -8.04 -27.17
C LEU A 19 -23.94 -7.83 -26.94
N LEU A 20 -23.09 -8.43 -27.78
CA LEU A 20 -21.64 -8.24 -27.70
C LEU A 20 -21.25 -6.76 -27.86
N TYR A 21 -21.89 -6.04 -28.79
CA TYR A 21 -21.67 -4.60 -28.97
C TYR A 21 -22.05 -3.79 -27.73
N VAL A 22 -23.21 -4.09 -27.11
CA VAL A 22 -23.66 -3.41 -25.89
C VAL A 22 -22.71 -3.68 -24.73
N VAL A 23 -22.30 -4.94 -24.52
CA VAL A 23 -21.34 -5.31 -23.47
C VAL A 23 -20.00 -4.59 -23.67
N TRP A 24 -19.48 -4.57 -24.90
CA TRP A 24 -18.25 -3.86 -25.22
C TRP A 24 -18.35 -2.35 -24.95
N ARG A 25 -19.49 -1.73 -25.30
CA ARG A 25 -19.75 -0.31 -25.01
C ARG A 25 -19.81 0.00 -23.52
N VAL A 26 -20.40 -0.88 -22.71
CA VAL A 26 -20.48 -0.72 -21.25
C VAL A 26 -19.12 -0.95 -20.61
N MET A 27 -18.39 -2.00 -21.02
CA MET A 27 -17.03 -2.27 -20.56
C MET A 27 -16.12 -1.06 -20.78
N LYS A 28 -16.14 -0.46 -21.97
CA LYS A 28 -15.33 0.73 -22.26
C LYS A 28 -15.62 1.91 -21.33
N ARG A 29 -16.88 2.07 -20.90
CA ARG A 29 -17.28 3.15 -19.97
C ARG A 29 -16.90 2.86 -18.52
N ASN A 30 -16.80 1.58 -18.14
CA ASN A 30 -16.45 1.12 -16.80
C ASN A 30 -14.95 0.80 -16.68
N GLN A 31 -14.18 0.95 -17.75
CA GLN A 31 -12.78 0.57 -17.79
C GLN A 31 -11.93 1.51 -16.93
N GLU A 32 -12.25 2.81 -16.89
CA GLU A 32 -11.52 3.78 -16.07
C GLU A 32 -11.73 3.53 -14.56
N SER A 33 -12.97 3.33 -14.13
CA SER A 33 -13.29 2.95 -12.74
C SER A 33 -12.71 1.59 -12.38
N TYR A 34 -12.82 0.59 -13.26
CA TYR A 34 -12.24 -0.73 -13.00
C TYR A 34 -10.72 -0.71 -12.92
N ILE A 35 -10.04 0.09 -13.74
CA ILE A 35 -8.58 0.25 -13.67
C ILE A 35 -8.17 0.98 -12.39
N GLN A 36 -8.94 1.98 -11.95
CA GLN A 36 -8.66 2.72 -10.72
C GLN A 36 -8.91 1.88 -9.47
N ASP A 37 -10.04 1.16 -9.41
CA ASP A 37 -10.43 0.31 -8.28
C ASP A 37 -9.55 -0.94 -8.16
N ASN A 38 -9.03 -1.45 -9.28
CA ASN A 38 -8.10 -2.58 -9.31
C ASN A 38 -6.65 -2.15 -9.55
N ALA A 39 -6.34 -0.85 -9.41
CA ALA A 39 -4.96 -0.39 -9.48
C ALA A 39 -4.17 -1.07 -8.36
N PRO A 40 -2.98 -1.62 -8.64
CA PRO A 40 -2.15 -2.22 -7.60
C PRO A 40 -1.81 -1.16 -6.56
N ALA A 41 -1.86 -1.51 -5.28
CA ALA A 41 -1.42 -0.61 -4.21
C ALA A 41 0.06 -0.27 -4.44
N ILE A 42 0.33 1.00 -4.78
CA ILE A 42 1.70 1.49 -4.99
C ILE A 42 2.23 1.88 -3.61
N ALA A 43 3.27 1.19 -3.14
CA ALA A 43 3.94 1.56 -1.90
C ALA A 43 4.40 3.04 -1.97
N GLY A 44 3.94 3.87 -1.03
CA GLY A 44 4.23 5.31 -1.01
C GLY A 44 3.19 6.22 -1.66
N SER A 45 2.09 5.70 -2.21
CA SER A 45 0.93 6.52 -2.61
C SER A 45 0.09 6.98 -1.41
N ASP A 46 0.19 6.27 -0.29
CA ASP A 46 -0.39 6.70 0.98
C ASP A 46 0.54 7.71 1.66
N GLU A 47 -0.07 8.73 2.25
CA GLU A 47 0.62 9.70 3.09
C GLU A 47 1.11 8.98 4.35
N LEU A 48 2.33 8.44 4.28
CA LEU A 48 2.98 7.79 5.42
C LEU A 48 3.27 8.88 6.46
N GLY A 49 2.39 8.97 7.46
CA GLY A 49 2.60 9.75 8.68
C GLY A 49 3.74 9.22 9.56
N GLY A 50 4.77 8.60 8.97
CA GLY A 50 5.93 8.01 9.63
C GLY A 50 6.94 9.04 10.13
N GLN A 51 6.62 10.34 10.06
CA GLN A 51 7.37 11.32 10.81
C GLN A 51 7.03 11.18 12.29
N ALA A 52 8.02 11.39 13.16
CA ALA A 52 7.75 11.51 14.58
C ALA A 52 6.71 12.62 14.80
N LYS A 53 5.61 12.28 15.49
CA LYS A 53 4.53 13.23 15.81
C LYS A 53 5.05 14.46 16.55
N ASP A 54 6.09 14.25 17.36
CA ASP A 54 6.83 15.28 18.04
C ASP A 54 8.31 15.09 17.73
N LYS A 55 8.95 16.07 17.11
CA LYS A 55 10.38 16.01 16.80
C LYS A 55 11.24 16.38 18.01
N SER A 56 10.68 17.14 18.95
CA SER A 56 11.41 17.66 20.11
C SER A 56 11.72 16.60 21.16
N GLN A 57 11.02 15.47 21.15
CA GLN A 57 11.33 14.31 22.00
C GLN A 57 12.72 13.70 21.72
N PHE A 58 13.39 14.12 20.65
CA PHE A 58 14.75 13.69 20.30
C PHE A 58 15.80 14.79 20.53
N ASP A 59 15.40 15.99 20.96
CA ASP A 59 16.32 17.11 21.16
C ASP A 59 17.12 16.97 22.47
N GLU A 60 16.51 16.41 23.52
CA GLU A 60 17.17 16.16 24.80
C GLU A 60 16.76 14.79 25.37
N PRO A 61 17.71 13.97 25.86
CA PRO A 61 17.39 12.72 26.56
C PRO A 61 16.62 13.00 27.85
N ASN A 62 15.66 12.15 28.18
CA ASN A 62 15.01 12.19 29.48
C ASN A 62 15.91 11.56 30.57
N GLU A 63 15.52 11.74 31.83
CA GLU A 63 16.27 11.21 32.98
C GLU A 63 16.49 9.69 32.89
N ASP A 64 15.47 8.93 32.48
CA ASP A 64 15.58 7.47 32.30
C ASP A 64 16.65 7.10 31.25
N ALA A 65 16.71 7.81 30.11
CA ALA A 65 17.73 7.58 29.09
C ALA A 65 19.13 8.00 29.54
N LEU A 66 19.24 9.02 30.42
CA LEU A 66 20.51 9.44 30.99
C LEU A 66 21.05 8.37 31.95
N ASP A 67 20.19 7.78 32.78
CA ASP A 67 20.53 6.68 33.68
C ASP A 67 21.01 5.43 32.90
N GLU A 68 20.27 5.06 31.85
CA GLU A 68 20.67 3.97 30.94
C GLU A 68 22.03 4.25 30.26
N MET A 69 22.33 5.51 29.91
CA MET A 69 23.64 5.88 29.35
C MET A 69 24.76 5.84 30.39
N ALA A 70 24.50 6.21 31.64
CA ALA A 70 25.48 6.09 32.73
C ALA A 70 25.88 4.62 32.95
N ASP A 71 24.91 3.71 32.99
CA ASP A 71 25.14 2.26 33.08
C ASP A 71 25.98 1.72 31.92
N VAL A 72 25.65 2.12 30.68
CA VAL A 72 26.40 1.72 29.48
C VAL A 72 27.85 2.23 29.53
N LEU A 73 28.06 3.46 30.02
CA LEU A 73 29.39 4.06 30.14
C LEU A 73 30.22 3.39 31.25
N ALA A 74 29.64 3.12 32.41
CA ALA A 74 30.29 2.41 33.51
C ALA A 74 30.71 0.99 33.09
N SER A 75 29.80 0.26 32.44
CA SER A 75 30.07 -1.06 31.85
C SER A 75 31.23 -1.03 30.85
N ALA A 76 31.27 -0.01 29.98
CA ALA A 76 32.32 0.13 28.98
C ALA A 76 33.68 0.50 29.60
N ALA A 77 33.68 1.27 30.70
CA ALA A 77 34.88 1.64 31.45
C ALA A 77 35.47 0.44 32.20
N GLU A 78 34.63 -0.35 32.88
CA GLU A 78 35.04 -1.58 33.58
C GLU A 78 35.67 -2.57 32.59
N ALA A 79 35.06 -2.74 31.41
CA ALA A 79 35.61 -3.59 30.34
C ALA A 79 36.99 -3.12 29.84
N GLN A 80 37.29 -1.82 29.98
CA GLN A 80 38.58 -1.22 29.65
C GLN A 80 39.55 -1.19 30.85
N GLY A 81 39.14 -1.69 32.01
CA GLY A 81 39.92 -1.68 33.24
C GLY A 81 40.03 -0.30 33.88
N ILE A 82 39.07 0.58 33.64
CA ILE A 82 38.98 1.95 34.17
C ILE A 82 37.78 2.00 35.13
N GLU A 83 37.95 2.56 36.33
CA GLU A 83 36.84 2.79 37.26
C GLU A 83 36.17 4.12 36.92
N TYR A 84 34.84 4.13 36.82
CA TYR A 84 34.05 5.32 36.49
C TYR A 84 33.50 5.92 37.78
N GLU A 85 33.91 7.15 38.12
CA GLU A 85 33.37 7.90 39.26
C GLU A 85 32.25 8.82 38.76
N GLU A 86 31.07 8.69 39.35
CA GLU A 86 29.91 9.55 39.11
C GLU A 86 30.02 10.78 40.04
N ASP A 87 30.40 11.94 39.50
CA ASP A 87 30.52 13.22 40.22
C ASP A 87 29.15 13.90 40.45
#